data_AF-A0A8C8RZS8-F1
#
_entry.id   AF-A0A8C8RZS8-F1
#
_cell.length_a   1.000
_cell.length_b   1.000
_cell.length_c   1.000
_cell.angle_alpha   90.00
_cell.angle_beta   90.00
_cell.angle_gamma   90.00
#
_symmetry.space_group_name_H-M   'P 1'
#
loop_
_entity.id
_entity.type
_entity.pdbx_description
1 polymer ?
#
loop_
_entity_poly.entity_id
_entity_poly.type
_entity_poly.pdbx_seq_one_letter_code
_entity_poly.pdbx_strand_id
1 'polypeptide(L)'
;RRGHQVLGEGPGVARAAGAAAPAAPSATSLGSGANRSCLVHGFCQLRIWESPLLQATKENDVQAIQKLLTCHACDTHQRGALGETALHVAALYDNVEAAQILMDAAPELINEAMTSEFYAGETALHIAVVNKNFKLVKAMLEKGADVNKPRATGYVFRPSSHNLIYFGEYILSFAACAGSEEIVRLLIEYGADIRAQDSLGNTVLHILVLQPNKTFACQMYNFLLSYDKHERELGALDLVPNNEGLTPFKLAGVEGNTVMFQHLMQKRKHVQWTFGPLASTLYDLTEIDSWGDDLSLLELIVTTKKREARRILDLTPVNELVSLKWNKYGRPYFCVLALFYVLYMICFTMCCVHRPLKRRHSNKSHERDNTIFIQKPLQESYVTPEDNLRLVGELITVIGAIVILILEIPDIFRVGVTKYFGQTILGGPFHIIIITYACMILVTMVMRLTSTTGEVVPMSFALVLGWCNVMYFARGFQMLGPFTIMIQKVKRIQPIRQRLMLTLGLMLVLMPLFSSCHRVEDRCEGRQHKMHHYRTAFKPQMTEDFTKYPQELEDGMKKTPCCTPAVSPSLSRKSSNRGWDILRHSTLDQLQGHVNLAMEEEEEVYHI
;
A
#
# COMPACT_ATOMS: atom_id res chain seq x y z
N ARG A 1 -7.18 -17.45 63.02
CA ARG A 1 -7.01 -18.56 64.01
C ARG A 1 -8.11 -19.61 63.71
N ARG A 2 -7.95 -20.89 64.12
CA ARG A 2 -8.90 -22.01 63.84
C ARG A 2 -10.00 -22.13 64.91
N GLY A 3 -11.04 -22.93 64.65
CA GLY A 3 -12.18 -23.26 65.56
C GLY A 3 -13.51 -22.77 64.97
N HIS A 4 -14.44 -23.55 64.37
CA HIS A 4 -14.86 -24.97 64.42
C HIS A 4 -15.80 -25.38 65.57
N GLN A 5 -17.11 -25.27 65.33
CA GLN A 5 -18.27 -26.05 65.83
C GLN A 5 -19.45 -25.72 64.90
N VAL A 6 -20.22 -26.60 64.22
CA VAL A 6 -20.49 -28.06 64.21
C VAL A 6 -21.73 -28.51 65.01
N LEU A 7 -22.82 -28.68 64.24
CA LEU A 7 -24.03 -29.52 64.42
C LEU A 7 -25.13 -29.14 65.45
N GLY A 8 -26.37 -29.34 64.99
CA GLY A 8 -27.67 -29.14 65.64
C GLY A 8 -28.76 -29.13 64.56
N GLU A 9 -29.81 -29.95 64.68
CA GLU A 9 -30.69 -30.33 63.57
C GLU A 9 -32.01 -29.50 63.48
N GLY A 10 -32.72 -29.58 62.34
CA GLY A 10 -34.00 -28.90 62.07
C GLY A 10 -35.22 -29.71 62.52
N PRO A 11 -36.39 -29.69 61.82
CA PRO A 11 -36.82 -28.93 60.63
C PRO A 11 -37.92 -27.88 60.98
N GLY A 12 -38.56 -27.11 60.07
CA GLY A 12 -38.49 -26.99 58.61
C GLY A 12 -39.59 -26.05 58.06
N VAL A 13 -40.05 -26.28 56.82
CA VAL A 13 -41.12 -25.56 56.08
C VAL A 13 -40.77 -24.15 55.59
N ALA A 14 -40.20 -24.15 54.39
CA ALA A 14 -39.87 -23.02 53.52
C ALA A 14 -40.92 -21.90 53.37
N ARG A 15 -40.40 -20.68 53.15
CA ARG A 15 -40.93 -19.75 52.14
C ARG A 15 -39.76 -19.07 51.41
N ALA A 16 -39.91 -18.81 50.11
CA ALA A 16 -38.78 -18.46 49.24
C ALA A 16 -38.20 -17.06 49.53
N ALA A 17 -36.90 -16.90 49.31
CA ALA A 17 -36.17 -15.66 49.56
C ALA A 17 -36.44 -14.60 48.46
N GLY A 18 -36.52 -13.34 48.87
CA GLY A 18 -36.26 -12.22 47.96
C GLY A 18 -34.76 -12.11 47.70
N ALA A 19 -34.35 -12.08 46.43
CA ALA A 19 -32.98 -11.79 46.03
C ALA A 19 -32.83 -10.28 45.77
N ALA A 20 -31.79 -9.67 46.32
CA ALA A 20 -31.55 -8.23 46.19
C ALA A 20 -31.06 -7.85 44.78
N ALA A 21 -31.31 -6.61 44.37
CA ALA A 21 -30.77 -6.05 43.14
C ALA A 21 -29.23 -6.00 43.17
N PRO A 22 -28.52 -6.43 42.12
CA PRO A 22 -27.07 -6.30 42.03
C PRO A 22 -26.68 -4.84 41.74
N ALA A 23 -25.70 -4.32 42.49
CA ALA A 23 -25.12 -3.01 42.21
C ALA A 23 -24.32 -3.03 40.88
N ALA A 24 -24.35 -1.92 40.15
CA ALA A 24 -23.68 -1.79 38.86
C ALA A 24 -22.13 -1.82 39.00
N PRO A 25 -21.40 -2.58 38.16
CA PRO A 25 -19.94 -2.56 38.16
C PRO A 25 -19.39 -1.31 37.46
N SER A 26 -18.27 -0.77 37.96
CA SER A 26 -17.60 0.41 37.40
C SER A 26 -17.00 0.16 36.01
N ALA A 27 -17.32 1.03 35.05
CA ALA A 27 -17.00 0.85 33.62
C ALA A 27 -15.54 1.19 33.23
N THR A 28 -14.55 0.45 33.76
CA THR A 28 -13.12 0.67 33.45
C THR A 28 -12.35 -0.54 32.92
N SER A 29 -12.96 -1.75 32.85
CA SER A 29 -12.35 -2.90 32.17
C SER A 29 -13.40 -3.85 31.59
N LEU A 30 -13.26 -4.15 30.28
CA LEU A 30 -13.69 -5.34 29.52
C LEU A 30 -13.83 -4.97 28.02
N GLY A 31 -13.34 -5.86 27.15
CA GLY A 31 -13.13 -5.60 25.72
C GLY A 31 -14.17 -6.21 24.78
N SER A 32 -13.87 -6.08 23.48
CA SER A 32 -14.67 -6.41 22.28
C SER A 32 -16.01 -5.65 22.12
N GLY A 33 -16.20 -5.03 20.96
CA GLY A 33 -17.37 -4.19 20.67
C GLY A 33 -18.67 -4.99 20.50
N ALA A 34 -18.59 -6.21 19.97
CA ALA A 34 -19.75 -7.07 19.72
C ALA A 34 -20.55 -7.36 21.01
N ASN A 35 -19.87 -7.66 22.12
CA ASN A 35 -20.52 -7.89 23.41
C ASN A 35 -21.25 -6.65 23.92
N ARG A 36 -20.75 -5.43 23.64
CA ARG A 36 -21.43 -4.19 24.03
C ARG A 36 -22.68 -3.94 23.20
N SER A 37 -22.65 -4.20 21.90
CA SER A 37 -23.82 -3.99 21.01
C SER A 37 -25.00 -4.88 21.39
N CYS A 38 -24.77 -6.17 21.67
CA CYS A 38 -25.84 -7.08 22.10
C CYS A 38 -26.42 -6.72 23.47
N LEU A 39 -25.57 -6.32 24.42
CA LEU A 39 -26.03 -5.85 25.74
C LEU A 39 -26.90 -4.59 25.63
N VAL A 40 -26.44 -3.59 24.85
CA VAL A 40 -27.18 -2.35 24.60
C VAL A 40 -28.55 -2.63 23.96
N HIS A 41 -28.61 -3.50 22.96
CA HIS A 41 -29.87 -3.88 22.32
C HIS A 41 -30.83 -4.59 23.30
N GLY A 42 -30.31 -5.45 24.18
CA GLY A 42 -31.09 -6.09 25.25
C GLY A 42 -31.63 -5.10 26.29
N PHE A 43 -30.84 -4.10 26.69
CA PHE A 43 -31.28 -3.05 27.62
C PHE A 43 -32.32 -2.09 27.01
N CYS A 44 -32.21 -1.75 25.71
CA CYS A 44 -33.30 -1.07 24.98
C CYS A 44 -34.57 -1.93 24.94
N GLN A 45 -34.39 -3.21 24.58
CA GLN A 45 -35.35 -4.32 24.74
C GLN A 45 -36.21 -4.14 26.00
N LEU A 46 -35.54 -4.26 27.14
CA LEU A 46 -36.12 -4.21 28.48
C LEU A 46 -36.82 -2.88 28.78
N ARG A 47 -36.20 -1.72 28.54
CA ARG A 47 -36.82 -0.44 28.89
C ARG A 47 -38.05 -0.09 28.03
N ILE A 48 -38.13 -0.61 26.80
CA ILE A 48 -39.36 -0.48 25.98
C ILE A 48 -40.51 -1.27 26.63
N TRP A 49 -40.26 -2.44 27.25
CA TRP A 49 -41.27 -3.15 28.04
C TRP A 49 -41.63 -2.45 29.36
N GLU A 50 -40.70 -1.69 29.96
CA GLU A 50 -40.93 -0.95 31.22
C GLU A 50 -41.79 0.31 31.05
N SER A 51 -41.79 0.95 29.87
CA SER A 51 -42.64 2.11 29.59
C SER A 51 -43.92 1.71 28.86
N PRO A 52 -45.12 1.96 29.44
CA PRO A 52 -46.38 1.67 28.76
C PRO A 52 -46.57 2.52 27.50
N LEU A 53 -46.02 3.74 27.45
CA LEU A 53 -46.10 4.60 26.27
C LEU A 53 -45.20 4.07 25.14
N LEU A 54 -43.96 3.66 25.44
CA LEU A 54 -43.07 3.12 24.41
C LEU A 54 -43.58 1.77 23.86
N GLN A 55 -44.11 0.89 24.72
CA GLN A 55 -44.70 -0.39 24.26
C GLN A 55 -45.95 -0.15 23.42
N ALA A 56 -46.91 0.69 23.86
CA ALA A 56 -48.12 0.99 23.07
C ALA A 56 -47.79 1.65 21.72
N THR A 57 -46.75 2.50 21.68
CA THR A 57 -46.25 3.13 20.46
C THR A 57 -45.61 2.14 19.50
N LYS A 58 -44.90 1.13 20.00
CA LYS A 58 -44.34 0.01 19.24
C LYS A 58 -45.42 -0.94 18.69
N GLU A 59 -46.52 -1.14 19.43
CA GLU A 59 -47.64 -2.00 19.04
C GLU A 59 -48.69 -1.28 18.16
N ASN A 60 -48.53 0.03 17.90
CA ASN A 60 -49.51 0.91 17.23
C ASN A 60 -50.90 0.91 17.91
N ASP A 61 -50.99 0.75 19.24
CA ASP A 61 -52.26 0.90 19.96
C ASP A 61 -52.62 2.39 20.13
N VAL A 62 -53.17 2.94 19.04
CA VAL A 62 -53.80 4.25 18.95
C VAL A 62 -54.71 4.58 20.15
N GLN A 63 -55.46 3.61 20.66
CA GLN A 63 -56.41 3.85 21.76
C GLN A 63 -55.71 3.91 23.12
N ALA A 64 -54.71 3.07 23.36
CA ALA A 64 -53.87 3.16 24.56
C ALA A 64 -53.06 4.45 24.54
N ILE A 65 -52.45 4.83 23.41
CA ILE A 65 -51.68 6.08 23.25
C ILE A 65 -52.56 7.29 23.60
N GLN A 66 -53.76 7.42 23.03
CA GLN A 66 -54.67 8.52 23.36
C GLN A 66 -55.08 8.56 24.85
N LYS A 67 -55.31 7.40 25.49
CA LYS A 67 -55.61 7.31 26.92
C LYS A 67 -54.41 7.66 27.80
N LEU A 68 -53.20 7.29 27.40
CA LEU A 68 -51.97 7.62 28.11
C LEU A 68 -51.67 9.12 28.01
N LEU A 69 -51.79 9.72 26.82
CA LEU A 69 -51.57 11.15 26.58
C LEU A 69 -52.58 12.07 27.30
N THR A 70 -53.79 11.59 27.60
CA THR A 70 -54.78 12.34 28.40
C THR A 70 -54.54 12.24 29.92
N CYS A 71 -53.71 11.30 30.38
CA CYS A 71 -53.35 11.16 31.79
C CYS A 71 -52.19 12.10 32.16
N HIS A 72 -52.43 13.07 33.05
CA HIS A 72 -51.38 13.99 33.58
C HIS A 72 -50.19 13.31 34.30
N ALA A 73 -50.25 12.00 34.52
CA ALA A 73 -49.15 11.20 35.07
C ALA A 73 -48.24 10.56 33.99
N CYS A 74 -48.54 10.75 32.70
CA CYS A 74 -47.73 10.24 31.60
C CYS A 74 -46.68 11.28 31.18
N ASP A 75 -45.40 10.94 31.35
CA ASP A 75 -44.28 11.74 30.84
C ASP A 75 -44.09 11.48 29.33
N THR A 76 -44.53 12.43 28.50
CA THR A 76 -44.34 12.40 27.04
C THR A 76 -42.87 12.50 26.62
N HIS A 77 -42.01 13.05 27.46
CA HIS A 77 -40.58 13.20 27.21
C HIS A 77 -39.77 12.01 27.78
N GLN A 78 -40.42 10.98 28.32
CA GLN A 78 -39.76 9.79 28.85
C GLN A 78 -38.80 9.20 27.82
N ARG A 79 -37.52 9.07 28.21
CA ARG A 79 -36.46 8.51 27.37
C ARG A 79 -36.23 7.03 27.63
N GLY A 80 -36.00 6.27 26.56
CA GLY A 80 -35.63 4.87 26.61
C GLY A 80 -34.16 4.65 27.06
N ALA A 81 -33.50 3.60 26.56
CA ALA A 81 -32.15 3.23 27.04
C ALA A 81 -31.01 3.85 26.20
N LEU A 82 -31.31 4.26 24.97
CA LEU A 82 -30.43 4.98 24.04
C LEU A 82 -30.79 6.49 23.94
N GLY A 83 -31.74 6.97 24.74
CA GLY A 83 -32.24 8.35 24.67
C GLY A 83 -33.37 8.56 23.67
N GLU A 84 -33.95 7.48 23.15
CA GLU A 84 -35.10 7.45 22.26
C GLU A 84 -36.37 8.02 22.94
N THR A 85 -37.19 8.76 22.19
CA THR A 85 -38.54 9.18 22.61
C THR A 85 -39.60 8.23 22.02
N ALA A 86 -40.87 8.37 22.45
CA ALA A 86 -41.98 7.68 21.80
C ALA A 86 -42.01 7.90 20.28
N LEU A 87 -41.75 9.13 19.79
CA LEU A 87 -41.75 9.42 18.35
C LEU A 87 -40.60 8.71 17.60
N HIS A 88 -39.45 8.49 18.24
CA HIS A 88 -38.37 7.67 17.65
C HIS A 88 -38.79 6.20 17.54
N VAL A 89 -39.46 5.66 18.56
CA VAL A 89 -40.00 4.30 18.55
C VAL A 89 -41.10 4.16 17.48
N ALA A 90 -41.97 5.15 17.32
CA ALA A 90 -43.00 5.17 16.27
C ALA A 90 -42.37 5.14 14.87
N ALA A 91 -41.34 5.96 14.63
CA ALA A 91 -40.62 5.98 13.36
C ALA A 91 -39.86 4.67 13.08
N LEU A 92 -39.23 4.08 14.11
CA LEU A 92 -38.47 2.83 14.00
C LEU A 92 -39.34 1.64 13.59
N TYR A 93 -40.55 1.54 14.13
CA TYR A 93 -41.53 0.50 13.80
C TYR A 93 -42.49 0.88 12.66
N ASP A 94 -42.26 2.01 11.99
CA ASP A 94 -43.06 2.55 10.87
C ASP A 94 -44.55 2.85 11.18
N ASN A 95 -44.86 3.05 12.47
CA ASN A 95 -46.21 3.24 13.00
C ASN A 95 -46.73 4.66 12.76
N VAL A 96 -47.16 4.95 11.52
CA VAL A 96 -47.60 6.30 11.08
C VAL A 96 -48.73 6.88 11.93
N GLU A 97 -49.71 6.08 12.32
CA GLU A 97 -50.89 6.53 13.06
C GLU A 97 -50.51 6.94 14.50
N ALA A 98 -49.75 6.09 15.19
CA ALA A 98 -49.15 6.43 16.48
C ALA A 98 -48.28 7.70 16.39
N ALA A 99 -47.44 7.82 15.36
CA ALA A 99 -46.60 9.00 15.16
C ALA A 99 -47.41 10.29 14.94
N GLN A 100 -48.50 10.25 14.17
CA GLN A 100 -49.37 11.42 13.96
C GLN A 100 -49.99 11.89 15.29
N ILE A 101 -50.52 10.97 16.10
CA ILE A 101 -51.12 11.28 17.40
C ILE A 101 -50.07 11.85 18.37
N LEU A 102 -48.84 11.32 18.37
CA LEU A 102 -47.74 11.84 19.18
C LEU A 102 -47.32 13.25 18.74
N MET A 103 -47.29 13.54 17.44
CA MET A 103 -46.98 14.88 16.91
C MET A 103 -48.11 15.89 17.18
N ASP A 104 -49.37 15.46 17.19
CA ASP A 104 -50.52 16.31 17.51
C ASP A 104 -50.62 16.63 19.01
N ALA A 105 -50.27 15.69 19.89
CA ALA A 105 -50.34 15.88 21.33
C ALA A 105 -49.07 16.51 21.94
N ALA A 106 -47.89 16.24 21.36
CA ALA A 106 -46.59 16.67 21.87
C ALA A 106 -45.66 17.12 20.72
N PRO A 107 -45.95 18.26 20.05
CA PRO A 107 -45.18 18.73 18.89
C PRO A 107 -43.71 19.04 19.20
N GLU A 108 -43.37 19.29 20.46
CA GLU A 108 -41.98 19.49 20.91
C GLU A 108 -41.09 18.26 20.63
N LEU A 109 -41.66 17.04 20.60
CA LEU A 109 -40.92 15.80 20.37
C LEU A 109 -40.40 15.63 18.93
N ILE A 110 -40.82 16.47 17.98
CA ILE A 110 -40.47 16.36 16.56
C ILE A 110 -38.98 16.62 16.32
N ASN A 111 -38.42 17.63 16.98
CA ASN A 111 -37.04 18.08 16.80
C ASN A 111 -36.11 17.59 17.93
N GLU A 112 -36.63 16.77 18.84
CA GLU A 112 -35.86 16.09 19.88
C GLU A 112 -34.96 15.02 19.27
N ALA A 113 -33.75 14.88 19.83
CA ALA A 113 -32.72 13.97 19.34
C ALA A 113 -32.33 12.92 20.39
N MET A 114 -31.83 11.78 19.92
CA MET A 114 -31.28 10.72 20.77
C MET A 114 -29.99 11.20 21.45
N THR A 115 -29.83 10.83 22.72
CA THR A 115 -28.77 11.37 23.61
C THR A 115 -27.66 10.39 23.95
N SER A 116 -27.75 9.12 23.54
CA SER A 116 -26.69 8.13 23.77
C SER A 116 -25.47 8.33 22.85
N GLU A 117 -24.28 7.96 23.32
CA GLU A 117 -23.03 8.06 22.56
C GLU A 117 -23.06 7.33 21.20
N PHE A 118 -23.89 6.29 21.06
CA PHE A 118 -24.03 5.51 19.83
C PHE A 118 -24.83 6.23 18.74
N TYR A 119 -25.93 6.88 19.12
CA TYR A 119 -26.92 7.47 18.19
C TYR A 119 -27.08 9.00 18.38
N ALA A 120 -26.13 9.65 19.07
CA ALA A 120 -26.19 11.07 19.43
C ALA A 120 -26.58 11.97 18.24
N GLY A 121 -27.64 12.77 18.41
CA GLY A 121 -28.09 13.73 17.40
C GLY A 121 -28.96 13.16 16.28
N GLU A 122 -29.22 11.85 16.25
CA GLU A 122 -30.27 11.26 15.42
C GLU A 122 -31.65 11.74 15.91
N THR A 123 -32.56 12.04 14.98
CA THR A 123 -33.95 12.43 15.27
C THR A 123 -34.93 11.46 14.62
N ALA A 124 -36.19 11.45 15.07
CA ALA A 124 -37.23 10.59 14.48
C ALA A 124 -37.39 10.75 12.95
N LEU A 125 -37.10 11.95 12.42
CA LEU A 125 -37.10 12.22 10.97
C LEU A 125 -35.97 11.48 10.22
N HIS A 126 -34.77 11.32 10.81
CA HIS A 126 -33.72 10.48 10.21
C HIS A 126 -34.20 9.03 10.07
N ILE A 127 -34.80 8.47 11.12
CA ILE A 127 -35.31 7.09 11.14
C ILE A 127 -36.42 6.90 10.09
N ALA A 128 -37.38 7.82 10.00
CA ALA A 128 -38.44 7.79 8.99
C ALA A 128 -37.90 7.86 7.55
N VAL A 129 -36.80 8.61 7.33
CA VAL A 129 -36.09 8.67 6.04
C VAL A 129 -35.37 7.37 5.71
N VAL A 130 -34.70 6.72 6.69
CA VAL A 130 -34.06 5.40 6.51
C VAL A 130 -35.09 4.32 6.18
N ASN A 131 -36.23 4.33 6.87
CA ASN A 131 -37.38 3.45 6.58
C ASN A 131 -38.13 3.80 5.28
N LYS A 132 -37.74 4.89 4.60
CA LYS A 132 -38.28 5.36 3.31
C LYS A 132 -39.77 5.70 3.33
N ASN A 133 -40.36 5.94 4.50
CA ASN A 133 -41.78 6.21 4.60
C ASN A 133 -42.11 7.66 4.24
N PHE A 134 -42.36 7.89 2.95
CA PHE A 134 -42.77 9.19 2.42
C PHE A 134 -43.96 9.81 3.15
N LYS A 135 -44.95 9.01 3.61
CA LYS A 135 -46.13 9.52 4.33
C LYS A 135 -45.74 10.08 5.70
N LEU A 136 -44.90 9.36 6.44
CA LEU A 136 -44.43 9.77 7.75
C LEU A 136 -43.50 10.99 7.66
N VAL A 137 -42.55 10.97 6.72
CA VAL A 137 -41.67 12.11 6.45
C VAL A 137 -42.47 13.36 6.08
N LYS A 138 -43.46 13.24 5.18
CA LYS A 138 -44.33 14.37 4.81
C LYS A 138 -45.12 14.91 6.00
N ALA A 139 -45.68 14.04 6.84
CA ALA A 139 -46.38 14.45 8.05
C ALA A 139 -45.46 15.17 9.06
N MET A 140 -44.23 14.68 9.25
CA MET A 140 -43.23 15.34 10.11
C MET A 140 -42.85 16.73 9.59
N LEU A 141 -42.62 16.87 8.28
CA LEU A 141 -42.30 18.16 7.64
C LEU A 141 -43.46 19.15 7.71
N GLU A 142 -44.69 18.71 7.47
CA GLU A 142 -45.92 19.52 7.62
C GLU A 142 -46.16 19.97 9.08
N LYS A 143 -45.58 19.26 10.06
CA LYS A 143 -45.63 19.61 11.49
C LYS A 143 -44.42 20.43 11.98
N GLY A 144 -43.52 20.84 11.08
CA GLY A 144 -42.39 21.73 11.41
C GLY A 144 -41.11 21.02 11.86
N ALA A 145 -40.85 19.81 11.36
CA ALA A 145 -39.54 19.17 11.53
C ALA A 145 -38.42 19.94 10.82
N ASP A 146 -37.31 20.14 11.52
CA ASP A 146 -36.12 20.83 11.00
C ASP A 146 -35.25 19.89 10.17
N VAL A 147 -34.91 20.31 8.95
CA VAL A 147 -34.14 19.51 7.99
C VAL A 147 -32.64 19.78 8.06
N ASN A 148 -32.23 20.93 8.62
CA ASN A 148 -30.87 21.47 8.48
C ASN A 148 -30.10 21.54 9.81
N LYS A 149 -30.77 21.74 10.95
CA LYS A 149 -30.11 21.79 12.27
C LYS A 149 -29.75 20.40 12.84
N PRO A 150 -30.58 19.35 12.72
CA PRO A 150 -30.25 18.03 13.26
C PRO A 150 -29.01 17.42 12.61
N ARG A 151 -28.09 16.88 13.43
CA ARG A 151 -26.83 16.26 12.98
C ARG A 151 -26.56 14.95 13.71
N ALA A 152 -26.72 13.83 13.02
CA ALA A 152 -26.44 12.49 13.52
C ALA A 152 -24.92 12.26 13.69
N THR A 153 -24.41 12.53 14.89
CA THR A 153 -22.96 12.57 15.21
C THR A 153 -22.49 11.42 16.12
N GLY A 154 -23.40 10.54 16.53
CA GLY A 154 -23.12 9.34 17.33
C GLY A 154 -22.11 8.38 16.69
N TYR A 155 -21.55 7.48 17.51
CA TYR A 155 -20.48 6.56 17.10
C TYR A 155 -20.84 5.68 15.89
N VAL A 156 -22.12 5.32 15.72
CA VAL A 156 -22.60 4.49 14.59
C VAL A 156 -22.48 5.23 13.25
N PHE A 157 -22.64 6.57 13.25
CA PHE A 157 -22.66 7.39 12.04
C PHE A 157 -21.29 7.85 11.57
N ARG A 158 -20.21 7.55 12.30
CA ARG A 158 -18.84 7.91 11.93
C ARG A 158 -18.21 6.86 11.01
N PRO A 159 -17.34 7.23 10.06
CA PRO A 159 -16.69 6.25 9.20
C PRO A 159 -15.69 5.42 10.02
N SER A 160 -15.91 4.11 10.10
CA SER A 160 -15.16 3.18 10.94
C SER A 160 -15.14 1.80 10.31
N SER A 161 -14.06 1.04 10.51
CA SER A 161 -13.94 -0.36 10.04
C SER A 161 -14.92 -1.34 10.71
N HIS A 162 -15.71 -0.87 11.68
CA HIS A 162 -16.72 -1.65 12.39
C HIS A 162 -18.17 -1.22 12.10
N ASN A 163 -18.36 -0.10 11.38
CA ASN A 163 -19.68 0.40 11.00
C ASN A 163 -19.95 -0.02 9.55
N LEU A 164 -21.12 -0.60 9.27
CA LEU A 164 -21.42 -1.20 7.95
C LEU A 164 -21.63 -0.16 6.84
N ILE A 165 -22.12 1.03 7.18
CA ILE A 165 -22.50 2.07 6.22
C ILE A 165 -22.19 3.45 6.82
N TYR A 166 -21.92 4.43 5.96
CA TYR A 166 -21.75 5.84 6.31
C TYR A 166 -22.74 6.69 5.53
N PHE A 167 -23.56 7.49 6.23
CA PHE A 167 -24.58 8.37 5.63
C PHE A 167 -24.31 9.85 5.86
N GLY A 168 -23.14 10.21 6.43
CA GLY A 168 -22.87 11.56 6.92
C GLY A 168 -23.73 11.90 8.14
N GLU A 169 -24.07 13.18 8.29
CA GLU A 169 -24.74 13.71 9.49
C GLU A 169 -26.13 14.31 9.25
N TYR A 170 -26.50 14.66 8.02
CA TYR A 170 -27.73 15.44 7.73
C TYR A 170 -28.83 14.57 7.10
N ILE A 171 -30.08 14.93 7.37
CA ILE A 171 -31.28 14.22 6.88
C ILE A 171 -31.28 14.07 5.33
N LEU A 172 -30.78 15.07 4.60
CA LEU A 172 -30.66 15.02 3.14
C LEU A 172 -29.64 13.96 2.66
N SER A 173 -28.52 13.76 3.36
CA SER A 173 -27.54 12.74 2.98
C SER A 173 -28.01 11.34 3.31
N PHE A 174 -28.76 11.16 4.39
CA PHE A 174 -29.48 9.91 4.69
C PHE A 174 -30.49 9.58 3.57
N ALA A 175 -31.33 10.54 3.14
CA ALA A 175 -32.29 10.34 2.06
C ALA A 175 -31.63 9.98 0.72
N ALA A 176 -30.54 10.68 0.38
CA ALA A 176 -29.77 10.44 -0.83
C ALA A 176 -29.12 9.05 -0.84
N CYS A 177 -28.60 8.56 0.29
CA CYS A 177 -28.00 7.23 0.38
C CYS A 177 -29.04 6.11 0.48
N ALA A 178 -30.21 6.36 1.09
CA ALA A 178 -31.26 5.37 1.27
C ALA A 178 -31.84 4.87 -0.06
N GLY A 179 -32.07 5.77 -1.04
CA GLY A 179 -32.63 5.41 -2.35
C GLY A 179 -33.72 6.34 -2.89
N SER A 180 -34.23 7.26 -2.07
CA SER A 180 -35.60 7.74 -2.21
C SER A 180 -35.68 9.12 -2.87
N GLU A 181 -35.67 9.18 -4.20
CA GLU A 181 -35.78 10.43 -4.99
C GLU A 181 -36.98 11.31 -4.59
N GLU A 182 -38.12 10.70 -4.26
CA GLU A 182 -39.33 11.41 -3.79
C GLU A 182 -39.11 12.13 -2.46
N ILE A 183 -38.41 11.49 -1.52
CA ILE A 183 -38.05 12.06 -0.22
C ILE A 183 -36.98 13.13 -0.39
N VAL A 184 -35.96 12.89 -1.23
CA VAL A 184 -34.91 13.87 -1.53
C VAL A 184 -35.51 15.14 -2.15
N ARG A 185 -36.46 15.01 -3.09
CA ARG A 185 -37.21 16.16 -3.64
C ARG A 185 -37.98 16.89 -2.55
N LEU A 186 -38.76 16.18 -1.73
CA LEU A 186 -39.57 16.77 -0.68
C LEU A 186 -38.71 17.54 0.35
N LEU A 187 -37.55 17.01 0.74
CA LEU A 187 -36.61 17.69 1.64
C LEU A 187 -36.05 18.98 1.00
N ILE A 188 -35.71 18.95 -0.30
CA ILE A 188 -35.25 20.15 -1.03
C ILE A 188 -36.38 21.19 -1.16
N GLU A 189 -37.63 20.75 -1.41
CA GLU A 189 -38.81 21.63 -1.42
C GLU A 189 -39.06 22.31 -0.07
N TYR A 190 -38.77 21.61 1.04
CA TYR A 190 -38.80 22.14 2.41
C TYR A 190 -37.49 22.87 2.83
N GLY A 191 -36.58 23.14 1.88
CA GLY A 191 -35.41 24.00 2.11
C GLY A 191 -34.17 23.31 2.67
N ALA A 192 -33.99 22.00 2.42
CA ALA A 192 -32.74 21.30 2.74
C ALA A 192 -31.53 21.92 2.03
N ASP A 193 -30.46 22.20 2.77
CA ASP A 193 -29.21 22.68 2.16
C ASP A 193 -28.40 21.53 1.54
N ILE A 194 -28.18 21.62 0.23
CA ILE A 194 -27.41 20.65 -0.57
C ILE A 194 -25.89 20.89 -0.41
N ARG A 195 -25.46 22.10 -0.04
CA ARG A 195 -24.05 22.47 0.20
C ARG A 195 -23.57 22.15 1.62
N ALA A 196 -24.46 21.71 2.52
CA ALA A 196 -24.13 21.38 3.90
C ALA A 196 -22.98 20.35 4.00
N GLN A 197 -22.02 20.63 4.91
CA GLN A 197 -20.83 19.81 5.16
C GLN A 197 -20.86 19.20 6.57
N ASP A 198 -20.49 17.92 6.66
CA ASP A 198 -20.37 17.20 7.94
C ASP A 198 -19.07 17.54 8.71
N SER A 199 -18.80 16.88 9.84
CA SER A 199 -17.59 17.12 10.64
C SER A 199 -16.26 16.79 9.93
N LEU A 200 -16.31 16.12 8.78
CA LEU A 200 -15.16 15.81 7.93
C LEU A 200 -15.11 16.72 6.68
N GLY A 201 -16.03 17.67 6.55
CA GLY A 201 -16.14 18.55 5.39
C GLY A 201 -16.83 17.89 4.18
N ASN A 202 -17.34 16.66 4.33
CA ASN A 202 -17.98 15.97 3.21
C ASN A 202 -19.38 16.55 2.96
N THR A 203 -19.64 16.95 1.72
CA THR A 203 -21.00 17.22 1.23
C THR A 203 -21.73 15.92 0.85
N VAL A 204 -23.04 15.99 0.59
CA VAL A 204 -23.85 14.84 0.12
C VAL A 204 -23.20 14.10 -1.07
N LEU A 205 -22.55 14.85 -1.99
CA LEU A 205 -21.87 14.27 -3.15
C LEU A 205 -20.66 13.39 -2.78
N HIS A 206 -19.91 13.73 -1.73
CA HIS A 206 -18.81 12.90 -1.21
C HIS A 206 -19.34 11.61 -0.57
N ILE A 207 -20.45 11.72 0.17
CA ILE A 207 -21.07 10.57 0.86
C ILE A 207 -21.62 9.57 -0.17
N LEU A 208 -22.18 10.06 -1.29
CA LEU A 208 -22.59 9.21 -2.43
C LEU A 208 -21.42 8.47 -3.09
N VAL A 209 -20.24 9.08 -3.19
CA VAL A 209 -19.02 8.44 -3.73
C VAL A 209 -18.57 7.25 -2.86
N LEU A 210 -18.83 7.30 -1.55
CA LEU A 210 -18.49 6.27 -0.57
C LEU A 210 -19.49 5.10 -0.51
N GLN A 211 -20.66 5.19 -1.16
CA GLN A 211 -21.69 4.15 -1.06
C GLN A 211 -21.30 2.84 -1.77
N PRO A 212 -21.68 1.66 -1.23
CA PRO A 212 -21.42 0.38 -1.86
C PRO A 212 -22.21 0.18 -3.16
N ASN A 213 -23.43 0.73 -3.26
CA ASN A 213 -24.26 0.67 -4.47
C ASN A 213 -23.85 1.77 -5.48
N LYS A 214 -22.77 1.48 -6.21
CA LYS A 214 -22.11 2.42 -7.13
C LYS A 214 -23.00 2.89 -8.30
N THR A 215 -23.97 2.08 -8.76
CA THR A 215 -24.86 2.43 -9.88
C THR A 215 -26.00 3.36 -9.47
N PHE A 216 -26.70 3.06 -8.38
CA PHE A 216 -27.71 3.96 -7.82
C PHE A 216 -27.09 5.31 -7.42
N ALA A 217 -25.90 5.29 -6.80
CA ALA A 217 -25.20 6.51 -6.41
C ALA A 217 -24.98 7.46 -7.62
N CYS A 218 -24.67 6.93 -8.81
CA CYS A 218 -24.53 7.75 -10.03
C CYS A 218 -25.84 8.41 -10.47
N GLN A 219 -26.99 7.77 -10.24
CA GLN A 219 -28.32 8.32 -10.54
C GLN A 219 -28.66 9.45 -9.56
N MET A 220 -28.55 9.20 -8.24
CA MET A 220 -28.80 10.21 -7.21
C MET A 220 -27.83 11.42 -7.32
N TYR A 221 -26.56 11.18 -7.69
CA TYR A 221 -25.58 12.23 -7.95
C TYR A 221 -25.99 13.14 -9.13
N ASN A 222 -26.66 12.60 -10.16
CA ASN A 222 -27.25 13.41 -11.23
C ASN A 222 -28.47 14.18 -10.74
N PHE A 223 -29.33 13.52 -9.96
CA PHE A 223 -30.56 14.10 -9.41
C PHE A 223 -30.24 15.34 -8.56
N LEU A 224 -29.35 15.21 -7.56
CA LEU A 224 -28.95 16.33 -6.70
C LEU A 224 -28.34 17.50 -7.49
N LEU A 225 -27.45 17.23 -8.45
CA LEU A 225 -26.86 18.27 -9.31
C LEU A 225 -27.90 18.98 -10.21
N SER A 226 -29.08 18.39 -10.45
CA SER A 226 -30.16 19.07 -11.17
C SER A 226 -30.93 20.10 -10.32
N TYR A 227 -30.79 20.04 -8.99
CA TYR A 227 -31.30 21.06 -8.06
C TYR A 227 -30.24 22.08 -7.62
N ASP A 228 -28.96 21.91 -8.03
CA ASP A 228 -27.92 22.92 -7.79
C ASP A 228 -28.22 24.16 -8.64
N LYS A 229 -28.90 25.14 -8.03
CA LYS A 229 -29.04 26.48 -8.59
C LYS A 229 -27.63 27.06 -8.72
N HIS A 230 -27.16 27.23 -9.94
CA HIS A 230 -25.87 27.87 -10.25
C HIS A 230 -25.90 29.38 -9.91
N GLU A 231 -25.94 29.69 -8.63
CA GLU A 231 -25.58 31.00 -8.08
C GLU A 231 -24.11 31.23 -8.38
N ARG A 232 -23.84 32.16 -9.31
CA ARG A 232 -22.54 32.34 -9.98
C ARG A 232 -21.37 32.69 -9.05
N GLU A 233 -21.65 32.96 -7.79
CA GLU A 233 -20.70 33.42 -6.78
C GLU A 233 -20.18 32.28 -5.87
N LEU A 234 -20.93 31.16 -5.72
CA LEU A 234 -20.57 30.06 -4.80
C LEU A 234 -19.83 28.89 -5.48
N GLY A 235 -19.71 28.90 -6.82
CA GLY A 235 -19.11 27.79 -7.57
C GLY A 235 -19.98 26.53 -7.65
N ALA A 236 -19.53 25.56 -8.45
CA ALA A 236 -20.25 24.30 -8.67
C ALA A 236 -20.12 23.34 -7.48
N LEU A 237 -21.21 22.66 -7.12
CA LEU A 237 -21.27 21.74 -5.98
C LEU A 237 -20.25 20.58 -6.06
N ASP A 238 -19.81 20.16 -7.25
CA ASP A 238 -18.82 19.09 -7.44
C ASP A 238 -17.36 19.53 -7.27
N LEU A 239 -17.11 20.83 -7.09
CA LEU A 239 -15.77 21.40 -6.86
C LEU A 239 -15.51 21.74 -5.38
N VAL A 240 -16.52 21.66 -4.52
CA VAL A 240 -16.37 21.88 -3.07
C VAL A 240 -15.46 20.78 -2.47
N PRO A 241 -14.34 21.11 -1.82
CA PRO A 241 -13.47 20.14 -1.17
C PRO A 241 -13.91 19.83 0.27
N ASN A 242 -13.55 18.64 0.75
CA ASN A 242 -13.65 18.28 2.17
C ASN A 242 -12.44 18.75 3.00
N ASN A 243 -12.39 18.41 4.29
CA ASN A 243 -11.31 18.83 5.20
C ASN A 243 -9.93 18.25 4.85
N GLU A 244 -9.84 17.24 3.96
CA GLU A 244 -8.58 16.70 3.43
C GLU A 244 -8.15 17.37 2.10
N GLY A 245 -8.91 18.36 1.60
CA GLY A 245 -8.68 19.00 0.30
C GLY A 245 -9.13 18.14 -0.89
N LEU A 246 -9.92 17.10 -0.66
CA LEU A 246 -10.44 16.21 -1.71
C LEU A 246 -11.80 16.72 -2.19
N THR A 247 -11.97 16.86 -3.50
CA THR A 247 -13.28 16.98 -4.15
C THR A 247 -13.97 15.60 -4.22
N PRO A 248 -15.29 15.52 -4.51
CA PRO A 248 -15.96 14.24 -4.78
C PRO A 248 -15.28 13.44 -5.91
N PHE A 249 -14.71 14.13 -6.91
CA PHE A 249 -13.96 13.52 -8.01
C PHE A 249 -12.62 12.90 -7.54
N LYS A 250 -11.82 13.65 -6.76
CA LYS A 250 -10.58 13.13 -6.16
C LYS A 250 -10.85 12.01 -5.17
N LEU A 251 -11.92 12.09 -4.39
CA LEU A 251 -12.35 11.04 -3.45
C LEU A 251 -12.69 9.74 -4.20
N ALA A 252 -13.43 9.80 -5.32
CA ALA A 252 -13.70 8.62 -6.16
C ALA A 252 -12.39 7.97 -6.65
N GLY A 253 -11.37 8.79 -6.90
CA GLY A 253 -9.97 8.41 -7.13
C GLY A 253 -9.33 7.64 -5.99
N VAL A 254 -9.27 8.24 -4.79
CA VAL A 254 -8.63 7.69 -3.58
C VAL A 254 -9.27 6.36 -3.15
N GLU A 255 -10.58 6.25 -3.29
CA GLU A 255 -11.37 5.06 -2.96
C GLU A 255 -11.20 3.92 -3.98
N GLY A 256 -11.17 4.25 -5.27
CA GLY A 256 -11.28 3.26 -6.35
C GLY A 256 -12.70 3.01 -6.81
N ASN A 257 -13.61 3.98 -6.67
CA ASN A 257 -14.96 3.86 -7.20
C ASN A 257 -14.95 4.07 -8.73
N THR A 258 -14.52 3.06 -9.48
CA THR A 258 -14.33 3.11 -10.94
C THR A 258 -15.60 3.50 -11.69
N VAL A 259 -16.77 3.06 -11.22
CA VAL A 259 -18.08 3.35 -11.85
C VAL A 259 -18.42 4.84 -11.71
N MET A 260 -18.34 5.39 -10.49
CA MET A 260 -18.53 6.82 -10.26
C MET A 260 -17.46 7.65 -10.98
N PHE A 261 -16.20 7.22 -10.94
CA PHE A 261 -15.10 7.91 -11.63
C PHE A 261 -15.35 8.00 -13.15
N GLN A 262 -15.74 6.89 -13.80
CA GLN A 262 -16.14 6.90 -15.22
C GLN A 262 -17.35 7.79 -15.48
N HIS A 263 -18.35 7.78 -14.60
CA HIS A 263 -19.57 8.60 -14.73
C HIS A 263 -19.26 10.10 -14.67
N LEU A 264 -18.46 10.53 -13.68
CA LEU A 264 -17.97 11.91 -13.58
C LEU A 264 -17.10 12.28 -14.81
N MET A 265 -16.27 11.35 -15.29
CA MET A 265 -15.44 11.56 -16.48
C MET A 265 -16.28 11.77 -17.76
N GLN A 266 -17.43 11.11 -17.93
CA GLN A 266 -18.30 11.39 -19.08
C GLN A 266 -18.95 12.78 -19.00
N LYS A 267 -19.18 13.35 -17.81
CA LYS A 267 -19.63 14.75 -17.67
C LYS A 267 -18.53 15.74 -18.03
N ARG A 268 -17.28 15.44 -17.66
CA ARG A 268 -16.08 16.26 -17.90
C ARG A 268 -15.43 16.04 -19.28
N LYS A 269 -16.17 15.42 -20.20
CA LYS A 269 -15.74 15.07 -21.55
C LYS A 269 -16.57 15.81 -22.59
N HIS A 270 -15.90 16.50 -23.51
CA HIS A 270 -16.51 17.18 -24.63
C HIS A 270 -16.20 16.44 -25.94
N VAL A 271 -17.24 15.93 -26.61
CA VAL A 271 -17.10 15.28 -27.92
C VAL A 271 -17.01 16.37 -29.00
N GLN A 272 -15.87 16.46 -29.68
CA GLN A 272 -15.64 17.47 -30.72
C GLN A 272 -16.31 17.09 -32.04
N TRP A 273 -16.18 15.82 -32.43
CA TRP A 273 -16.79 15.25 -33.63
C TRP A 273 -16.78 13.71 -33.58
N THR A 274 -17.67 13.10 -34.37
CA THR A 274 -17.72 11.67 -34.63
C THR A 274 -17.78 11.41 -36.13
N PHE A 275 -17.13 10.35 -36.59
CA PHE A 275 -17.08 9.94 -37.99
C PHE A 275 -17.13 8.40 -38.06
N GLY A 276 -18.35 7.86 -38.12
CA GLY A 276 -18.61 6.43 -38.03
C GLY A 276 -18.05 5.86 -36.70
N PRO A 277 -17.10 4.90 -36.73
CA PRO A 277 -16.49 4.33 -35.53
C PRO A 277 -15.43 5.25 -34.86
N LEU A 278 -15.00 6.33 -35.52
CA LEU A 278 -13.99 7.25 -35.00
C LEU A 278 -14.65 8.41 -34.24
N ALA A 279 -14.05 8.83 -33.13
CA ALA A 279 -14.47 10.00 -32.37
C ALA A 279 -13.26 10.79 -31.87
N SER A 280 -13.36 12.12 -31.87
CA SER A 280 -12.40 13.01 -31.19
C SER A 280 -13.06 13.59 -29.94
N THR A 281 -12.44 13.38 -28.78
CA THR A 281 -13.02 13.73 -27.49
C THR A 281 -12.00 14.45 -26.62
N LEU A 282 -12.30 15.69 -26.25
CA LEU A 282 -11.53 16.47 -25.29
C LEU A 282 -11.95 16.09 -23.87
N TYR A 283 -10.99 15.91 -22.96
CA TYR A 283 -11.23 15.67 -21.54
C TYR A 283 -10.67 16.84 -20.74
N ASP A 284 -11.39 17.28 -19.70
CA ASP A 284 -10.80 18.10 -18.64
C ASP A 284 -9.75 17.27 -17.88
N LEU A 285 -8.58 17.88 -17.64
CA LEU A 285 -7.45 17.27 -16.93
C LEU A 285 -7.05 18.08 -15.68
N THR A 286 -7.80 19.12 -15.30
CA THR A 286 -7.40 20.12 -14.30
C THR A 286 -7.04 19.50 -12.95
N GLU A 287 -7.91 18.67 -12.39
CA GLU A 287 -7.67 17.95 -11.12
C GLU A 287 -6.80 16.68 -11.30
N ILE A 288 -6.48 16.29 -12.54
CA ILE A 288 -5.80 15.04 -12.88
C ILE A 288 -4.29 15.24 -12.95
N ASP A 289 -3.85 16.34 -13.58
CA ASP A 289 -2.43 16.60 -13.82
C ASP A 289 -1.72 17.23 -12.60
N SER A 290 -0.45 16.89 -12.41
CA SER A 290 0.44 17.40 -11.37
C SER A 290 1.04 18.77 -11.74
N TRP A 291 0.24 19.63 -12.37
CA TRP A 291 0.65 20.98 -12.79
C TRP A 291 -0.11 22.10 -12.08
N GLY A 292 -1.41 21.93 -11.82
CA GLY A 292 -2.26 22.95 -11.18
C GLY A 292 -2.39 22.78 -9.67
N ASP A 293 -2.67 21.56 -9.21
CA ASP A 293 -3.02 21.28 -7.82
C ASP A 293 -1.84 20.73 -6.99
N ASP A 294 -1.68 21.24 -5.76
CA ASP A 294 -0.75 20.68 -4.74
C ASP A 294 -1.00 19.19 -4.44
N LEU A 295 -2.25 18.73 -4.63
CA LEU A 295 -2.68 17.33 -4.51
C LEU A 295 -3.46 16.91 -5.76
N SER A 296 -2.71 16.55 -6.81
CA SER A 296 -3.26 15.97 -8.04
C SER A 296 -3.77 14.54 -7.85
N LEU A 297 -4.79 14.15 -8.64
CA LEU A 297 -5.34 12.79 -8.64
C LEU A 297 -4.27 11.69 -8.79
N LEU A 298 -3.24 11.92 -9.61
CA LEU A 298 -2.16 10.97 -9.84
C LEU A 298 -1.31 10.71 -8.59
N GLU A 299 -1.00 11.75 -7.81
CA GLU A 299 -0.26 11.62 -6.54
C GLU A 299 -1.13 10.91 -5.48
N LEU A 300 -2.44 11.19 -5.46
CA LEU A 300 -3.41 10.54 -4.58
C LEU A 300 -3.58 9.03 -4.88
N ILE A 301 -3.65 8.63 -6.16
CA ILE A 301 -3.75 7.21 -6.58
C ILE A 301 -2.45 6.43 -6.31
N VAL A 302 -1.28 7.10 -6.30
CA VAL A 302 0.00 6.48 -5.94
C VAL A 302 0.19 6.36 -4.43
N THR A 303 -0.31 7.34 -3.65
CA THR A 303 -0.15 7.38 -2.19
C THR A 303 -1.24 6.65 -1.40
N THR A 304 -2.40 6.33 -1.99
CA THR A 304 -3.42 5.50 -1.34
C THR A 304 -2.97 4.06 -1.09
N LYS A 305 -3.47 3.45 0.00
CA LYS A 305 -3.24 2.02 0.31
C LYS A 305 -4.23 1.10 -0.40
N LYS A 306 -5.36 1.62 -0.90
CA LYS A 306 -6.49 0.83 -1.42
C LYS A 306 -6.09 0.08 -2.70
N ARG A 307 -6.60 -1.16 -2.87
CA ARG A 307 -6.31 -1.96 -4.08
C ARG A 307 -7.15 -1.53 -5.28
N GLU A 308 -8.38 -1.08 -5.06
CA GLU A 308 -9.30 -0.71 -6.12
C GLU A 308 -8.89 0.58 -6.83
N ALA A 309 -8.39 1.59 -6.11
CA ALA A 309 -7.88 2.85 -6.67
C ALA A 309 -6.89 2.66 -7.82
N ARG A 310 -6.07 1.62 -7.79
CA ARG A 310 -5.11 1.31 -8.86
C ARG A 310 -5.76 0.90 -10.18
N ARG A 311 -7.02 0.43 -10.19
CA ARG A 311 -7.80 0.15 -11.42
C ARG A 311 -8.13 1.43 -12.20
N ILE A 312 -8.05 2.61 -11.57
CA ILE A 312 -8.32 3.89 -12.24
C ILE A 312 -7.20 4.26 -13.22
N LEU A 313 -5.97 3.78 -12.99
CA LEU A 313 -4.84 3.97 -13.91
C LEU A 313 -5.04 3.27 -15.26
N ASP A 314 -5.89 2.25 -15.32
CA ASP A 314 -6.21 1.52 -16.56
C ASP A 314 -7.27 2.26 -17.40
N LEU A 315 -7.99 3.24 -16.82
CA LEU A 315 -9.11 3.95 -17.45
C LEU A 315 -8.66 5.13 -18.31
N THR A 316 -9.46 5.47 -19.34
CA THR A 316 -9.31 6.72 -20.08
C THR A 316 -9.89 7.91 -19.29
N PRO A 317 -9.28 9.11 -19.35
CA PRO A 317 -8.05 9.48 -20.07
C PRO A 317 -6.75 9.18 -19.31
N VAL A 318 -6.82 8.68 -18.07
CA VAL A 318 -5.67 8.54 -17.15
C VAL A 318 -4.54 7.68 -17.75
N ASN A 319 -4.89 6.53 -18.32
CA ASN A 319 -3.97 5.59 -18.98
C ASN A 319 -3.24 6.23 -20.18
N GLU A 320 -3.99 6.98 -21.00
CA GLU A 320 -3.48 7.69 -22.17
C GLU A 320 -2.54 8.83 -21.76
N LEU A 321 -2.89 9.60 -20.74
CA LEU A 321 -2.05 10.67 -20.18
C LEU A 321 -0.73 10.13 -19.61
N VAL A 322 -0.78 9.06 -18.82
CA VAL A 322 0.40 8.42 -18.21
C VAL A 322 1.30 7.79 -19.27
N SER A 323 0.74 7.06 -20.24
CA SER A 323 1.50 6.44 -21.32
C SER A 323 2.11 7.46 -22.29
N LEU A 324 1.42 8.58 -22.59
CA LEU A 324 1.97 9.70 -23.35
C LEU A 324 3.16 10.34 -22.62
N LYS A 325 3.01 10.67 -21.33
CA LYS A 325 4.10 11.24 -20.51
C LYS A 325 5.30 10.30 -20.41
N TRP A 326 5.06 9.01 -20.20
CA TRP A 326 6.13 8.01 -20.16
C TRP A 326 6.86 7.90 -21.50
N ASN A 327 6.14 7.77 -22.62
CA ASN A 327 6.78 7.60 -23.92
C ASN A 327 7.51 8.87 -24.40
N LYS A 328 6.97 10.07 -24.12
CA LYS A 328 7.55 11.34 -24.58
C LYS A 328 8.72 11.84 -23.72
N TYR A 329 8.63 11.70 -22.39
CA TYR A 329 9.61 12.28 -21.46
C TYR A 329 10.20 11.25 -20.48
N GLY A 330 9.37 10.41 -19.87
CA GLY A 330 9.79 9.50 -18.80
C GLY A 330 10.83 8.47 -19.25
N ARG A 331 10.56 7.76 -20.35
CA ARG A 331 11.42 6.72 -20.91
C ARG A 331 12.82 7.21 -21.32
N PRO A 332 13.00 8.27 -22.13
CA PRO A 332 14.35 8.75 -22.47
C PRO A 332 15.11 9.25 -21.24
N TYR A 333 14.46 10.01 -20.34
CA TYR A 333 15.08 10.48 -19.10
C TYR A 333 15.53 9.31 -18.20
N PHE A 334 14.66 8.32 -18.00
CA PHE A 334 14.93 7.13 -17.18
C PHE A 334 16.04 6.25 -17.77
N CYS A 335 16.12 6.11 -19.10
CA CYS A 335 17.23 5.42 -19.75
C CYS A 335 18.57 6.15 -19.59
N VAL A 336 18.58 7.49 -19.66
CA VAL A 336 19.78 8.31 -19.42
C VAL A 336 20.22 8.24 -17.96
N LEU A 337 19.26 8.30 -17.01
CA LEU A 337 19.53 8.15 -15.58
C LEU A 337 20.10 6.74 -15.25
N ALA A 338 19.53 5.69 -15.85
CA ALA A 338 20.05 4.33 -15.74
C ALA A 338 21.49 4.20 -16.28
N LEU A 339 21.78 4.83 -17.42
CA LEU A 339 23.12 4.86 -18.01
C LEU A 339 24.13 5.52 -17.07
N PHE A 340 23.81 6.71 -16.54
CA PHE A 340 24.69 7.39 -15.58
C PHE A 340 24.90 6.57 -14.29
N TYR A 341 23.85 5.94 -13.75
CA TYR A 341 23.98 5.07 -12.58
C TYR A 341 24.87 3.85 -12.84
N VAL A 342 24.74 3.21 -14.01
CA VAL A 342 25.59 2.06 -14.39
C VAL A 342 27.05 2.48 -14.61
N LEU A 343 27.30 3.63 -15.26
CA LEU A 343 28.66 4.18 -15.41
C LEU A 343 29.28 4.53 -14.05
N TYR A 344 28.51 5.11 -13.15
CA TYR A 344 28.89 5.41 -11.77
C TYR A 344 29.23 4.12 -10.97
N MET A 345 28.42 3.06 -11.10
CA MET A 345 28.71 1.76 -10.51
C MET A 345 29.97 1.09 -11.10
N ILE A 346 30.23 1.25 -12.39
CA ILE A 346 31.48 0.77 -13.04
C ILE A 346 32.70 1.57 -12.55
N CYS A 347 32.57 2.89 -12.36
CA CYS A 347 33.62 3.70 -11.74
C CYS A 347 33.94 3.21 -10.32
N PHE A 348 32.90 2.94 -9.52
CA PHE A 348 33.05 2.37 -8.18
C PHE A 348 33.71 0.98 -8.20
N THR A 349 33.32 0.06 -9.09
CA THR A 349 33.98 -1.26 -9.16
C THR A 349 35.44 -1.17 -9.58
N MET A 350 35.78 -0.27 -10.51
CA MET A 350 37.17 -0.06 -10.93
C MET A 350 38.03 0.47 -9.78
N CYS A 351 37.51 1.40 -8.97
CA CYS A 351 38.18 1.87 -7.75
C CYS A 351 38.35 0.73 -6.73
N CYS A 352 37.33 -0.12 -6.57
CA CYS A 352 37.37 -1.26 -5.66
C CYS A 352 38.39 -2.33 -6.06
N VAL A 353 38.57 -2.59 -7.36
CA VAL A 353 39.53 -3.58 -7.88
C VAL A 353 40.98 -3.09 -7.77
N HIS A 354 41.24 -1.81 -8.07
CA HIS A 354 42.60 -1.24 -8.07
C HIS A 354 43.06 -0.74 -6.68
N ARG A 355 42.63 -1.44 -5.62
CA ARG A 355 42.83 -1.07 -4.22
C ARG A 355 44.32 -1.02 -3.87
N PRO A 356 44.81 0.02 -3.15
CA PRO A 356 46.22 0.17 -2.83
C PRO A 356 46.67 -0.85 -1.77
N LEU A 357 47.27 -1.94 -2.24
CA LEU A 357 47.82 -3.04 -1.43
C LEU A 357 49.35 -3.03 -1.46
N LYS A 358 49.98 -3.51 -0.37
CA LYS A 358 51.41 -3.83 -0.26
C LYS A 358 51.60 -5.23 0.33
N ARG A 359 52.73 -5.87 0.01
CA ARG A 359 53.04 -7.21 0.55
C ARG A 359 53.28 -7.15 2.06
N ARG A 360 52.86 -8.18 2.80
CA ARG A 360 53.16 -8.31 4.23
C ARG A 360 54.66 -8.60 4.41
N HIS A 361 55.36 -7.70 5.10
CA HIS A 361 56.80 -7.82 5.41
C HIS A 361 57.08 -8.28 6.86
N SER A 362 56.07 -8.30 7.73
CA SER A 362 56.19 -8.84 9.09
C SER A 362 56.21 -10.38 9.07
N ASN A 363 57.06 -11.01 9.89
CA ASN A 363 57.05 -12.47 10.07
C ASN A 363 55.66 -13.00 10.50
N LYS A 364 55.32 -14.22 10.11
CA LYS A 364 54.08 -14.89 10.49
C LYS A 364 54.12 -15.26 11.98
N SER A 365 53.39 -14.51 12.82
CA SER A 365 53.42 -14.65 14.28
C SER A 365 52.41 -15.66 14.84
N HIS A 366 51.41 -16.07 14.07
CA HIS A 366 50.37 -17.01 14.49
C HIS A 366 49.93 -17.86 13.29
N GLU A 367 49.53 -19.12 13.50
CA GLU A 367 49.04 -19.99 12.42
C GLU A 367 47.90 -19.40 11.57
N ARG A 368 47.04 -18.55 12.16
CA ARG A 368 45.94 -17.86 11.47
C ARG A 368 46.39 -16.73 10.53
N ASP A 369 47.64 -16.26 10.65
CA ASP A 369 48.19 -15.20 9.81
C ASP A 369 48.57 -15.72 8.41
N ASN A 370 47.55 -15.90 7.55
CA ASN A 370 47.71 -16.30 6.15
C ASN A 370 47.61 -15.11 5.17
N THR A 371 47.55 -13.86 5.67
CA THR A 371 47.36 -12.66 4.83
C THR A 371 48.66 -12.24 4.13
N ILE A 372 48.74 -12.48 2.81
CA ILE A 372 49.91 -12.14 1.97
C ILE A 372 50.00 -10.62 1.70
N PHE A 373 48.86 -9.94 1.59
CA PHE A 373 48.76 -8.51 1.32
C PHE A 373 48.14 -7.75 2.50
N ILE A 374 48.62 -6.52 2.72
CA ILE A 374 48.12 -5.55 3.69
C ILE A 374 47.79 -4.26 2.94
N GLN A 375 46.78 -3.52 3.41
CA GLN A 375 46.43 -2.20 2.91
C GLN A 375 47.59 -1.20 3.07
N LYS A 376 47.83 -0.38 2.03
CA LYS A 376 48.71 0.79 2.17
C LYS A 376 47.99 1.87 3.03
N PRO A 377 48.69 2.57 3.93
CA PRO A 377 48.15 3.77 4.57
C PRO A 377 47.95 4.90 3.55
N LEU A 378 47.18 5.93 3.91
CA LEU A 378 46.82 7.04 3.01
C LEU A 378 48.04 7.67 2.32
N GLN A 379 49.10 7.93 3.09
CA GLN A 379 50.35 8.57 2.63
C GLN A 379 51.13 7.76 1.58
N GLU A 380 51.02 6.42 1.59
CA GLU A 380 51.67 5.53 0.62
C GLU A 380 50.77 5.22 -0.59
N SER A 381 49.50 5.64 -0.54
CA SER A 381 48.45 5.20 -1.47
C SER A 381 48.32 6.06 -2.71
N TYR A 382 48.78 7.31 -2.72
CA TYR A 382 48.55 8.26 -3.82
C TYR A 382 49.86 8.94 -4.25
N VAL A 383 50.77 8.13 -4.80
CA VAL A 383 52.12 8.57 -5.18
C VAL A 383 52.38 8.34 -6.68
N THR A 384 51.74 7.35 -7.30
CA THR A 384 51.91 7.07 -8.73
C THR A 384 50.87 7.80 -9.59
N PRO A 385 51.14 8.08 -10.88
CA PRO A 385 50.13 8.63 -11.79
C PRO A 385 48.92 7.69 -11.98
N GLU A 386 49.08 6.39 -11.76
CA GLU A 386 47.97 5.41 -11.77
C GLU A 386 47.07 5.58 -10.53
N ASP A 387 47.65 5.82 -9.35
CA ASP A 387 46.89 6.12 -8.14
C ASP A 387 46.09 7.44 -8.25
N ASN A 388 46.57 8.42 -9.03
CA ASN A 388 45.84 9.67 -9.27
C ASN A 388 44.53 9.44 -10.05
N LEU A 389 44.54 8.51 -11.02
CA LEU A 389 43.30 8.13 -11.73
C LEU A 389 42.30 7.47 -10.78
N ARG A 390 42.78 6.62 -9.84
CA ARG A 390 41.93 6.05 -8.80
C ARG A 390 41.42 7.12 -7.84
N LEU A 391 42.22 8.11 -7.45
CA LEU A 391 41.81 9.20 -6.56
C LEU A 391 40.64 10.00 -7.15
N VAL A 392 40.68 10.30 -8.45
CA VAL A 392 39.57 10.95 -9.17
C VAL A 392 38.30 10.08 -9.14
N GLY A 393 38.42 8.77 -9.37
CA GLY A 393 37.30 7.85 -9.28
C GLY A 393 36.71 7.72 -7.86
N GLU A 394 37.56 7.60 -6.85
CA GLU A 394 37.16 7.55 -5.44
C GLU A 394 36.43 8.85 -5.04
N LEU A 395 36.94 10.02 -5.46
CA LEU A 395 36.29 11.32 -5.25
C LEU A 395 34.92 11.41 -5.95
N ILE A 396 34.80 10.97 -7.20
CA ILE A 396 33.52 10.91 -7.93
C ILE A 396 32.50 10.04 -7.17
N THR A 397 32.94 8.91 -6.60
CA THR A 397 32.04 8.00 -5.87
C THR A 397 31.59 8.56 -4.52
N VAL A 398 32.46 9.30 -3.82
CA VAL A 398 32.08 10.03 -2.60
C VAL A 398 31.09 11.16 -2.91
N ILE A 399 31.34 11.97 -3.95
CA ILE A 399 30.44 13.05 -4.36
C ILE A 399 29.07 12.48 -4.78
N GLY A 400 29.04 11.39 -5.55
CA GLY A 400 27.78 10.73 -5.93
C GLY A 400 26.99 10.20 -4.74
N ALA A 401 27.66 9.59 -3.74
CA ALA A 401 27.02 9.16 -2.50
C ALA A 401 26.42 10.34 -1.71
N ILE A 402 27.10 11.49 -1.67
CA ILE A 402 26.58 12.71 -1.02
C ILE A 402 25.36 13.24 -1.78
N VAL A 403 25.40 13.30 -3.12
CA VAL A 403 24.26 13.74 -3.96
C VAL A 403 23.04 12.82 -3.78
N ILE A 404 23.24 11.50 -3.71
CA ILE A 404 22.17 10.53 -3.43
C ILE A 404 21.47 10.84 -2.09
N LEU A 405 22.24 11.12 -1.04
CA LEU A 405 21.68 11.44 0.28
C LEU A 405 20.97 12.80 0.29
N ILE A 406 21.51 13.81 -0.39
CA ILE A 406 20.88 15.13 -0.52
C ILE A 406 19.54 15.07 -1.27
N LEU A 407 19.36 14.11 -2.19
CA LEU A 407 18.10 13.91 -2.92
C LEU A 407 17.08 13.09 -2.11
N GLU A 408 17.48 11.97 -1.50
CA GLU A 408 16.54 11.06 -0.81
C GLU A 408 16.10 11.55 0.59
N ILE A 409 16.92 12.34 1.29
CA ILE A 409 16.60 12.82 2.65
C ILE A 409 15.39 13.78 2.67
N PRO A 410 15.28 14.80 1.80
CA PRO A 410 14.10 15.66 1.72
C PRO A 410 12.81 14.91 1.43
N ASP A 411 12.85 13.89 0.55
CA ASP A 411 11.65 13.12 0.18
C ASP A 411 11.14 12.24 1.34
N ILE A 412 12.03 11.73 2.21
CA ILE A 412 11.63 11.08 3.46
C ILE A 412 10.85 12.03 4.37
N PHE A 413 11.25 13.31 4.45
CA PHE A 413 10.54 14.32 5.24
C PHE A 413 9.22 14.76 4.59
N ARG A 414 9.18 14.96 3.25
CA ARG A 414 7.95 15.32 2.51
C ARG A 414 6.89 14.22 2.58
N VAL A 415 7.26 12.97 2.33
CA VAL A 415 6.31 11.84 2.23
C VAL A 415 6.02 11.20 3.59
N GLY A 416 6.97 11.29 4.52
CA GLY A 416 6.88 10.70 5.86
C GLY A 416 7.31 9.23 5.89
N VAL A 417 8.18 8.92 6.85
CA VAL A 417 8.87 7.62 7.06
C VAL A 417 7.97 6.39 6.83
N THR A 418 6.77 6.37 7.41
CA THR A 418 5.87 5.20 7.36
C THR A 418 5.19 4.99 6.00
N LYS A 419 4.95 6.06 5.22
CA LYS A 419 4.47 5.98 3.83
C LYS A 419 5.62 5.58 2.91
N TYR A 420 6.72 6.34 2.95
CA TYR A 420 7.90 6.21 2.08
C TYR A 420 8.52 4.80 2.11
N PHE A 421 8.77 4.23 3.30
CA PHE A 421 9.31 2.86 3.41
C PHE A 421 8.24 1.76 3.33
N GLY A 422 6.99 2.06 3.71
CA GLY A 422 5.91 1.06 3.77
C GLY A 422 5.35 0.65 2.41
N GLN A 423 5.40 1.56 1.43
CA GLN A 423 4.81 1.39 0.10
C GLN A 423 5.82 0.81 -0.90
N THR A 424 5.54 -0.39 -1.40
CA THR A 424 6.36 -1.06 -2.42
C THR A 424 6.33 -0.36 -3.78
N ILE A 425 5.33 0.50 -4.01
CA ILE A 425 5.08 1.19 -5.28
C ILE A 425 6.14 2.27 -5.52
N LEU A 426 6.31 3.24 -4.60
CA LEU A 426 7.34 4.29 -4.69
C LEU A 426 8.74 3.72 -4.95
N GLY A 427 9.12 2.73 -4.14
CA GLY A 427 10.42 2.06 -4.24
C GLY A 427 10.71 1.23 -3.00
N GLY A 428 10.27 1.70 -1.82
CA GLY A 428 10.31 1.01 -0.53
C GLY A 428 11.70 0.43 -0.22
N PRO A 429 11.90 -0.90 -0.35
CA PRO A 429 13.21 -1.52 -0.13
C PRO A 429 14.33 -0.98 -1.04
N PHE A 430 14.05 -0.45 -2.23
CA PHE A 430 15.10 0.14 -3.08
C PHE A 430 15.68 1.44 -2.50
N HIS A 431 14.85 2.29 -1.88
CA HIS A 431 15.34 3.47 -1.17
C HIS A 431 16.18 3.09 0.06
N ILE A 432 15.77 2.05 0.80
CA ILE A 432 16.60 1.51 1.90
C ILE A 432 17.96 1.04 1.37
N ILE A 433 17.99 0.34 0.22
CA ILE A 433 19.23 -0.13 -0.41
C ILE A 433 20.11 1.04 -0.88
N ILE A 434 19.57 2.09 -1.51
CA ILE A 434 20.39 3.19 -2.04
C ILE A 434 20.93 4.10 -0.91
N ILE A 435 20.15 4.33 0.14
CA ILE A 435 20.58 5.10 1.33
C ILE A 435 21.66 4.31 2.10
N THR A 436 21.44 3.02 2.36
CA THR A 436 22.45 2.19 3.04
C THR A 436 23.73 2.05 2.21
N TYR A 437 23.62 1.95 0.88
CA TYR A 437 24.75 2.01 -0.05
C TYR A 437 25.56 3.30 0.10
N ALA A 438 24.91 4.48 0.04
CA ALA A 438 25.59 5.77 0.15
C ALA A 438 26.26 5.95 1.52
N CYS A 439 25.59 5.56 2.61
CA CYS A 439 26.17 5.57 3.96
C CYS A 439 27.41 4.66 4.06
N MET A 440 27.42 3.48 3.42
CA MET A 440 28.59 2.59 3.44
C MET A 440 29.78 3.14 2.65
N ILE A 441 29.56 3.94 1.60
CA ILE A 441 30.64 4.68 0.91
C ILE A 441 31.23 5.76 1.83
N LEU A 442 30.41 6.51 2.56
CA LEU A 442 30.90 7.51 3.52
C LEU A 442 31.70 6.85 4.67
N VAL A 443 31.26 5.70 5.18
CA VAL A 443 32.03 4.92 6.16
C VAL A 443 33.37 4.45 5.56
N THR A 444 33.37 3.96 4.32
CA THR A 444 34.60 3.55 3.61
C THR A 444 35.58 4.72 3.46
N MET A 445 35.10 5.91 3.09
CA MET A 445 35.91 7.14 3.03
C MET A 445 36.49 7.50 4.40
N VAL A 446 35.68 7.53 5.46
CA VAL A 446 36.15 7.84 6.82
C VAL A 446 37.22 6.84 7.26
N MET A 447 37.00 5.54 7.05
CA MET A 447 37.97 4.48 7.39
C MET A 447 39.29 4.59 6.60
N ARG A 448 39.23 5.04 5.34
CA ARG A 448 40.42 5.32 4.52
C ARG A 448 41.20 6.52 5.04
N LEU A 449 40.52 7.61 5.44
CA LEU A 449 41.13 8.80 6.02
C LEU A 449 41.80 8.52 7.38
N THR A 450 41.11 7.78 8.26
CA THR A 450 41.67 7.37 9.57
C THR A 450 42.69 6.22 9.46
N SER A 451 42.93 5.69 8.26
CA SER A 451 43.80 4.52 7.99
C SER A 451 43.47 3.29 8.87
N THR A 452 42.20 3.14 9.27
CA THR A 452 41.73 2.02 10.10
C THR A 452 41.65 0.71 9.32
N THR A 453 42.08 -0.38 9.95
CA THR A 453 41.92 -1.74 9.40
C THR A 453 40.45 -2.13 9.31
N GLY A 454 40.07 -2.88 8.26
CA GLY A 454 38.73 -3.45 8.11
C GLY A 454 37.84 -2.80 7.03
N GLU A 455 38.31 -1.78 6.33
CA GLU A 455 37.60 -1.09 5.22
C GLU A 455 36.91 -2.05 4.22
N VAL A 456 37.50 -3.23 3.96
CA VAL A 456 36.94 -4.26 3.08
C VAL A 456 35.51 -4.67 3.43
N VAL A 457 35.10 -4.56 4.70
CA VAL A 457 33.75 -4.95 5.15
C VAL A 457 32.68 -3.99 4.61
N PRO A 458 32.62 -2.69 4.98
CA PRO A 458 31.63 -1.76 4.41
C PRO A 458 31.74 -1.64 2.88
N MET A 459 32.97 -1.69 2.34
CA MET A 459 33.25 -1.70 0.91
C MET A 459 32.58 -2.88 0.18
N SER A 460 32.62 -4.09 0.75
CA SER A 460 31.94 -5.26 0.18
C SER A 460 30.40 -5.14 0.21
N PHE A 461 29.84 -4.60 1.30
CA PHE A 461 28.40 -4.35 1.39
C PHE A 461 27.94 -3.27 0.39
N ALA A 462 28.69 -2.18 0.25
CA ALA A 462 28.43 -1.14 -0.75
C ALA A 462 28.45 -1.73 -2.18
N LEU A 463 29.41 -2.59 -2.50
CA LEU A 463 29.49 -3.23 -3.82
C LEU A 463 28.23 -4.07 -4.13
N VAL A 464 27.78 -4.91 -3.18
CA VAL A 464 26.57 -5.73 -3.38
C VAL A 464 25.31 -4.86 -3.45
N LEU A 465 25.13 -3.91 -2.54
CA LEU A 465 23.94 -3.06 -2.48
C LEU A 465 23.80 -2.17 -3.74
N GLY A 466 24.90 -1.56 -4.19
CA GLY A 466 24.92 -0.70 -5.37
C GLY A 466 24.54 -1.45 -6.66
N TRP A 467 25.03 -2.69 -6.84
CA TRP A 467 24.63 -3.54 -7.97
C TRP A 467 23.22 -4.12 -7.82
N CYS A 468 22.78 -4.48 -6.60
CA CYS A 468 21.39 -4.87 -6.36
C CYS A 468 20.41 -3.73 -6.72
N ASN A 469 20.79 -2.48 -6.53
CA ASN A 469 19.96 -1.33 -6.90
C ASN A 469 19.83 -1.12 -8.42
N VAL A 470 20.69 -1.72 -9.27
CA VAL A 470 20.48 -1.70 -10.74
C VAL A 470 19.14 -2.37 -11.12
N MET A 471 18.62 -3.29 -10.29
CA MET A 471 17.27 -3.86 -10.46
C MET A 471 16.13 -2.83 -10.34
N TYR A 472 16.36 -1.65 -9.76
CA TYR A 472 15.39 -0.55 -9.79
C TYR A 472 15.12 -0.11 -11.24
N PHE A 473 16.16 0.05 -12.05
CA PHE A 473 16.05 0.46 -13.46
C PHE A 473 15.44 -0.61 -14.37
N ALA A 474 15.44 -1.89 -13.95
CA ALA A 474 14.71 -2.94 -14.66
C ALA A 474 13.17 -2.73 -14.63
N ARG A 475 12.64 -1.88 -13.74
CA ARG A 475 11.20 -1.53 -13.69
C ARG A 475 10.68 -0.80 -14.93
N GLY A 476 11.55 -0.09 -15.67
CA GLY A 476 11.15 0.68 -16.87
C GLY A 476 10.91 -0.17 -18.13
N PHE A 477 11.14 -1.49 -18.07
CA PHE A 477 10.99 -2.40 -19.20
C PHE A 477 9.85 -3.38 -18.96
N GLN A 478 8.87 -3.44 -19.88
CA GLN A 478 7.69 -4.30 -19.77
C GLN A 478 8.02 -5.78 -19.53
N MET A 479 9.12 -6.29 -20.11
CA MET A 479 9.58 -7.67 -19.92
C MET A 479 10.19 -7.93 -18.54
N LEU A 480 10.85 -6.95 -17.91
CA LEU A 480 11.63 -7.16 -16.68
C LEU A 480 10.92 -6.66 -15.42
N GLY A 481 10.15 -5.57 -15.54
CA GLY A 481 9.42 -4.96 -14.43
C GLY A 481 8.55 -5.94 -13.63
N PRO A 482 7.69 -6.76 -14.27
CA PRO A 482 6.87 -7.75 -13.57
C PRO A 482 7.68 -8.71 -12.68
N PHE A 483 8.85 -9.18 -13.15
CA PHE A 483 9.73 -10.05 -12.36
C PHE A 483 10.32 -9.33 -11.15
N THR A 484 10.71 -8.06 -11.26
CA THR A 484 11.20 -7.29 -10.09
C THR A 484 10.14 -7.15 -9.01
N ILE A 485 8.89 -6.87 -9.40
CA ILE A 485 7.74 -6.77 -8.48
C ILE A 485 7.38 -8.15 -7.90
N MET A 486 7.51 -9.23 -8.67
CA MET A 486 7.33 -10.59 -8.17
C MET A 486 8.36 -10.92 -7.08
N ILE A 487 9.65 -10.67 -7.33
CA ILE A 487 10.73 -10.85 -6.34
C ILE A 487 10.46 -10.03 -5.07
N GLN A 488 10.01 -8.78 -5.22
CA GLN A 488 9.68 -7.88 -4.10
C GLN A 488 8.50 -8.41 -3.26
N LYS A 489 7.45 -8.95 -3.89
CA LYS A 489 6.28 -9.55 -3.21
C LYS A 489 6.62 -10.87 -2.52
N VAL A 490 7.34 -11.78 -3.20
CA VAL A 490 7.77 -13.07 -2.64
C VAL A 490 8.60 -12.86 -1.37
N LYS A 491 9.54 -11.89 -1.38
CA LYS A 491 10.32 -11.49 -0.20
C LYS A 491 9.49 -10.98 0.98
N ARG A 492 8.26 -10.49 0.76
CA ARG A 492 7.36 -10.02 1.84
C ARG A 492 6.48 -11.15 2.39
N ILE A 493 6.05 -12.08 1.55
CA ILE A 493 5.04 -13.12 1.88
C ILE A 493 5.67 -14.39 2.46
N GLN A 494 6.78 -14.89 1.93
CA GLN A 494 7.33 -16.17 2.36
C GLN A 494 8.06 -16.11 3.72
N PRO A 495 8.05 -17.22 4.50
CA PRO A 495 8.78 -17.33 5.76
C PRO A 495 10.30 -17.29 5.56
N ILE A 496 11.03 -16.98 6.64
CA ILE A 496 12.46 -16.65 6.64
C ILE A 496 13.32 -17.72 5.95
N ARG A 497 12.97 -19.01 6.10
CA ARG A 497 13.66 -20.16 5.48
C ARG A 497 13.72 -20.08 3.94
N GLN A 498 12.68 -19.55 3.30
CA GLN A 498 12.62 -19.42 1.83
C GLN A 498 13.30 -18.12 1.35
N ARG A 499 13.25 -17.06 2.17
CA ARG A 499 14.06 -15.84 1.95
C ARG A 499 15.55 -16.19 1.91
N LEU A 500 16.01 -17.06 2.82
CA LEU A 500 17.39 -17.55 2.88
C LEU A 500 17.79 -18.29 1.59
N MET A 501 16.94 -19.18 1.06
CA MET A 501 17.18 -19.83 -0.24
C MET A 501 17.26 -18.83 -1.39
N LEU A 502 16.36 -17.83 -1.46
CA LEU A 502 16.39 -16.84 -2.53
C LEU A 502 17.63 -15.94 -2.46
N THR A 503 18.09 -15.58 -1.24
CA THR A 503 19.36 -14.88 -1.06
C THR A 503 20.56 -15.76 -1.39
N LEU A 504 20.56 -17.05 -1.03
CA LEU A 504 21.61 -17.99 -1.41
C LEU A 504 21.69 -18.16 -2.93
N GLY A 505 20.55 -18.26 -3.62
CA GLY A 505 20.49 -18.32 -5.08
C GLY A 505 21.00 -17.04 -5.75
N LEU A 506 20.60 -15.85 -5.26
CA LEU A 506 21.10 -14.58 -5.79
C LEU A 506 22.62 -14.42 -5.52
N MET A 507 23.10 -14.84 -4.34
CA MET A 507 24.53 -14.88 -4.04
C MET A 507 25.25 -15.88 -4.95
N LEU A 508 24.70 -17.05 -5.24
CA LEU A 508 25.25 -18.03 -6.20
C LEU A 508 25.40 -17.46 -7.63
N VAL A 509 24.47 -16.59 -8.06
CA VAL A 509 24.56 -15.87 -9.34
C VAL A 509 25.59 -14.73 -9.30
N LEU A 510 25.87 -14.15 -8.12
CA LEU A 510 26.90 -13.10 -7.92
C LEU A 510 28.30 -13.67 -7.61
N MET A 511 28.41 -14.91 -7.11
CA MET A 511 29.68 -15.57 -6.79
C MET A 511 30.66 -15.68 -7.97
N PRO A 512 30.24 -15.82 -9.25
CA PRO A 512 31.15 -15.69 -10.41
C PRO A 512 31.83 -14.31 -10.54
N LEU A 513 31.16 -13.22 -10.13
CA LEU A 513 31.75 -11.88 -10.12
C LEU A 513 32.78 -11.75 -9.00
N PHE A 514 32.48 -12.23 -7.79
CA PHE A 514 33.46 -12.32 -6.69
C PHE A 514 34.64 -13.24 -7.03
N SER A 515 34.37 -14.38 -7.66
CA SER A 515 35.41 -15.31 -8.14
C SER A 515 36.31 -14.68 -9.20
N SER A 516 35.78 -13.73 -9.98
CA SER A 516 36.58 -12.97 -10.96
C SER A 516 37.52 -11.96 -10.28
N CYS A 517 37.19 -11.47 -9.09
CA CYS A 517 38.07 -10.61 -8.30
C CYS A 517 39.24 -11.40 -7.71
N HIS A 518 38.98 -12.55 -7.09
CA HIS A 518 40.05 -13.37 -6.48
C HIS A 518 40.95 -14.02 -7.55
N ARG A 519 40.38 -14.47 -8.68
CA ARG A 519 41.12 -15.05 -9.83
C ARG A 519 41.98 -14.03 -10.60
N VAL A 520 41.95 -12.74 -10.24
CA VAL A 520 42.92 -11.75 -10.73
C VAL A 520 44.23 -11.84 -9.95
N GLU A 521 44.20 -12.16 -8.65
CA GLU A 521 45.40 -12.38 -7.83
C GLU A 521 46.20 -13.59 -8.38
N ASP A 522 45.53 -14.74 -8.57
CA ASP A 522 46.12 -15.97 -9.15
C ASP A 522 46.86 -15.72 -10.49
N ARG A 523 46.27 -14.90 -11.38
CA ARG A 523 46.84 -14.61 -12.71
C ARG A 523 48.07 -13.70 -12.66
N CYS A 524 48.19 -12.87 -11.64
CA CYS A 524 49.36 -12.04 -11.43
C CYS A 524 50.55 -12.89 -10.97
N GLU A 525 50.34 -13.80 -10.01
CA GLU A 525 51.38 -14.73 -9.54
C GLU A 525 51.93 -15.59 -10.68
N GLY A 526 51.04 -16.23 -11.46
CA GLY A 526 51.42 -17.12 -12.57
C GLY A 526 52.23 -16.45 -13.71
N ARG A 527 52.15 -15.12 -13.84
CA ARG A 527 53.00 -14.35 -14.78
C ARG A 527 54.32 -13.93 -14.15
N GLN A 528 54.32 -13.48 -12.89
CA GLN A 528 55.55 -13.05 -12.21
C GLN A 528 56.50 -14.21 -11.95
N HIS A 529 56.00 -15.40 -11.57
CA HIS A 529 56.85 -16.58 -11.35
C HIS A 529 57.61 -17.00 -12.62
N LYS A 530 56.95 -16.97 -13.79
CA LYS A 530 57.59 -17.25 -15.09
C LYS A 530 58.63 -16.18 -15.44
N MET A 531 58.29 -14.91 -15.29
CA MET A 531 59.22 -13.80 -15.54
C MET A 531 60.49 -13.91 -14.67
N HIS A 532 60.34 -14.29 -13.40
CA HIS A 532 61.48 -14.46 -12.49
C HIS A 532 62.37 -15.65 -12.86
N HIS A 533 61.79 -16.75 -13.35
CA HIS A 533 62.52 -17.95 -13.76
C HIS A 533 63.32 -17.76 -15.06
N TYR A 534 62.84 -16.93 -16.01
CA TYR A 534 63.67 -16.50 -17.14
C TYR A 534 64.80 -15.54 -16.71
N ARG A 535 64.54 -14.68 -15.71
CA ARG A 535 65.53 -13.71 -15.21
C ARG A 535 66.66 -14.35 -14.41
N THR A 536 66.46 -15.53 -13.81
CA THR A 536 67.54 -16.31 -13.18
C THR A 536 68.34 -17.14 -14.20
N ALA A 537 67.69 -17.63 -15.27
CA ALA A 537 68.35 -18.42 -16.32
C ALA A 537 69.34 -17.62 -17.21
N PHE A 538 69.27 -16.28 -17.20
CA PHE A 538 70.07 -15.39 -18.07
C PHE A 538 71.11 -14.54 -17.32
N LYS A 539 71.60 -14.96 -16.15
CA LYS A 539 72.78 -14.36 -15.51
C LYS A 539 74.06 -15.10 -15.93
N PRO A 540 74.98 -14.48 -16.70
CA PRO A 540 76.31 -15.04 -16.89
C PRO A 540 77.18 -14.77 -15.64
N GLN A 541 77.96 -15.76 -15.23
CA GLN A 541 79.12 -15.57 -14.36
C GLN A 541 80.35 -16.15 -15.08
N MET A 542 81.36 -15.30 -15.26
CA MET A 542 82.72 -15.75 -15.56
C MET A 542 83.32 -16.38 -14.29
N THR A 543 84.00 -17.52 -14.44
CA THR A 543 85.47 -17.67 -14.37
C THR A 543 85.82 -19.16 -14.28
N GLU A 544 86.78 -19.62 -15.10
CA GLU A 544 87.68 -20.78 -14.91
C GLU A 544 87.02 -22.17 -14.62
N ASP A 545 87.35 -23.26 -15.30
CA ASP A 545 88.71 -23.82 -15.39
C ASP A 545 88.94 -24.76 -16.63
N PHE A 546 90.06 -25.49 -16.67
CA PHE A 546 90.73 -26.02 -17.87
C PHE A 546 90.25 -27.37 -18.51
N THR A 547 90.28 -27.40 -19.85
CA THR A 547 90.63 -28.53 -20.77
C THR A 547 89.79 -29.82 -20.87
N LYS A 548 89.20 -30.07 -22.06
CA LYS A 548 89.66 -31.08 -23.06
C LYS A 548 88.87 -31.04 -24.39
N TYR A 549 89.45 -31.63 -25.44
CA TYR A 549 89.05 -31.70 -26.86
C TYR A 549 89.17 -33.17 -27.35
N PRO A 550 88.78 -33.58 -28.59
CA PRO A 550 87.75 -33.11 -29.53
C PRO A 550 86.97 -34.29 -30.25
N GLN A 551 86.30 -34.02 -31.39
CA GLN A 551 85.84 -34.96 -32.46
C GLN A 551 84.70 -35.96 -32.08
N GLU A 552 83.79 -36.44 -32.95
CA GLU A 552 83.38 -36.23 -34.37
C GLU A 552 81.92 -36.79 -34.56
N LEU A 553 81.22 -36.92 -35.72
CA LEU A 553 81.53 -36.88 -37.16
C LEU A 553 80.35 -36.22 -37.97
N GLU A 554 79.79 -36.87 -39.01
CA GLU A 554 78.78 -36.35 -39.96
C GLU A 554 77.63 -37.37 -40.29
N ASP A 555 76.80 -37.01 -41.28
CA ASP A 555 75.71 -37.72 -41.99
C ASP A 555 74.27 -37.73 -41.39
N GLY A 556 73.20 -37.57 -42.19
CA GLY A 556 73.15 -37.38 -43.65
C GLY A 556 71.78 -36.90 -44.19
N MET A 557 71.74 -36.41 -45.45
CA MET A 557 70.57 -35.79 -46.09
C MET A 557 69.43 -36.74 -46.49
N LYS A 558 68.17 -36.26 -46.45
CA LYS A 558 67.22 -36.29 -47.60
C LYS A 558 66.03 -35.33 -47.45
N LYS A 559 65.22 -35.18 -48.51
CA LYS A 559 64.38 -33.99 -48.81
C LYS A 559 62.86 -34.20 -48.72
N THR A 560 62.18 -33.06 -48.53
CA THR A 560 60.77 -32.66 -48.82
C THR A 560 60.14 -33.24 -50.11
N PRO A 561 58.79 -33.22 -50.34
CA PRO A 561 57.84 -32.18 -49.89
C PRO A 561 56.40 -32.63 -49.48
N CYS A 562 55.49 -31.65 -49.34
CA CYS A 562 54.09 -31.76 -48.93
C CYS A 562 53.11 -31.86 -50.13
N CYS A 563 51.91 -32.43 -49.94
CA CYS A 563 50.80 -32.45 -50.91
C CYS A 563 49.42 -32.56 -50.23
N THR A 564 48.37 -32.01 -50.88
CA THR A 564 46.95 -32.01 -50.42
C THR A 564 45.98 -32.61 -51.46
N PRO A 565 45.08 -33.52 -51.06
CA PRO A 565 43.76 -33.74 -51.68
C PRO A 565 42.62 -33.87 -50.62
N ALA A 566 41.31 -33.81 -50.89
CA ALA A 566 40.46 -33.31 -52.00
C ALA A 566 39.01 -33.15 -51.45
N VAL A 567 38.00 -32.73 -52.25
CA VAL A 567 36.65 -32.36 -51.74
C VAL A 567 35.47 -33.11 -52.41
N SER A 568 34.72 -33.89 -51.60
CA SER A 568 33.30 -34.29 -51.79
C SER A 568 32.95 -35.25 -52.98
N PRO A 569 31.68 -35.71 -53.18
CA PRO A 569 30.47 -35.60 -52.34
C PRO A 569 29.65 -36.90 -52.12
N SER A 570 28.73 -36.92 -51.13
CA SER A 570 27.26 -37.11 -51.32
C SER A 570 26.46 -37.79 -50.16
N LEU A 571 25.26 -37.23 -49.93
CA LEU A 571 23.99 -37.83 -49.46
C LEU A 571 23.79 -38.51 -48.07
N SER A 572 22.83 -37.93 -47.33
CA SER A 572 21.65 -38.56 -46.68
C SER A 572 21.55 -38.59 -45.14
N ARG A 573 20.67 -37.70 -44.67
CA ARG A 573 20.09 -37.56 -43.32
C ARG A 573 19.58 -38.87 -42.69
N LYS A 574 19.83 -39.09 -41.40
CA LYS A 574 18.81 -39.42 -40.36
C LYS A 574 19.37 -39.37 -38.93
N SER A 575 18.45 -39.41 -37.94
CA SER A 575 18.66 -39.50 -36.48
C SER A 575 19.60 -38.50 -35.79
N SER A 576 19.07 -37.32 -35.44
CA SER A 576 19.46 -36.58 -34.23
C SER A 576 18.27 -35.78 -33.71
N ASN A 577 17.27 -36.49 -33.14
CA ASN A 577 16.04 -35.91 -32.57
C ASN A 577 15.29 -36.92 -31.67
N ARG A 578 16.01 -37.64 -30.79
CA ARG A 578 15.40 -38.58 -29.82
C ARG A 578 15.87 -38.41 -28.36
N GLY A 579 16.95 -37.67 -28.10
CA GLY A 579 17.41 -37.43 -26.73
C GLY A 579 16.66 -36.29 -26.00
N TRP A 580 16.15 -35.30 -26.74
CA TRP A 580 15.64 -34.05 -26.15
C TRP A 580 14.15 -34.07 -25.78
N ASP A 581 13.35 -34.96 -26.35
CA ASP A 581 11.91 -35.02 -26.07
C ASP A 581 11.56 -35.94 -24.88
N ILE A 582 12.41 -36.93 -24.58
CA ILE A 582 12.25 -37.80 -23.39
C ILE A 582 12.34 -36.99 -22.09
N LEU A 583 13.27 -36.03 -22.02
CA LEU A 583 13.43 -35.13 -20.86
C LEU A 583 12.28 -34.12 -20.70
N ARG A 584 11.48 -33.86 -21.74
CA ARG A 584 10.38 -32.88 -21.69
C ARG A 584 9.08 -33.46 -21.12
N HIS A 585 8.87 -34.78 -21.20
CA HIS A 585 7.65 -35.41 -20.68
C HIS A 585 7.78 -35.84 -19.20
N SER A 586 8.86 -36.52 -18.80
CA SER A 586 8.94 -37.14 -17.47
C SER A 586 8.97 -36.17 -16.28
N THR A 587 9.14 -34.87 -16.53
CA THR A 587 9.21 -33.82 -15.49
C THR A 587 7.95 -32.96 -15.39
N LEU A 588 7.01 -33.08 -16.34
CA LEU A 588 5.74 -32.34 -16.33
C LEU A 588 4.62 -33.14 -15.66
N ASP A 589 4.49 -34.43 -15.98
CA ASP A 589 3.41 -35.29 -15.44
C ASP A 589 3.47 -35.44 -13.90
N GLN A 590 4.66 -35.36 -13.28
CA GLN A 590 4.82 -35.41 -11.82
C GLN A 590 4.52 -34.08 -11.09
N LEU A 591 4.35 -32.96 -11.81
CA LEU A 591 3.99 -31.67 -11.22
C LEU A 591 2.51 -31.29 -11.41
N GLN A 592 1.80 -31.90 -12.36
CA GLN A 592 0.35 -31.67 -12.55
C GLN A 592 -0.55 -32.43 -11.57
N GLY A 593 -0.01 -33.34 -10.75
CA GLY A 593 -0.80 -34.17 -9.82
C GLY A 593 -1.09 -33.60 -8.42
N HIS A 594 -0.56 -32.43 -8.06
CA HIS A 594 -0.55 -31.97 -6.65
C HIS A 594 -0.92 -30.48 -6.42
N VAL A 595 -1.65 -29.85 -7.36
CA VAL A 595 -2.00 -28.42 -7.28
C VAL A 595 -3.49 -28.14 -6.99
N ASN A 596 -4.39 -29.07 -7.32
CA ASN A 596 -5.84 -28.86 -7.27
C ASN A 596 -6.50 -29.46 -6.01
N LEU A 597 -6.08 -29.05 -4.81
CA LEU A 597 -6.73 -29.47 -3.55
C LEU A 597 -6.45 -28.54 -2.34
N ALA A 598 -6.13 -27.27 -2.59
CA ALA A 598 -5.80 -26.28 -1.55
C ALA A 598 -6.28 -24.85 -1.91
N MET A 599 -7.38 -24.75 -2.68
CA MET A 599 -7.97 -23.48 -3.14
C MET A 599 -9.52 -23.46 -3.09
N GLU A 600 -10.15 -24.40 -2.39
CA GLU A 600 -11.62 -24.51 -2.30
C GLU A 600 -12.15 -24.43 -0.84
N GLU A 601 -11.30 -24.26 0.18
CA GLU A 601 -11.71 -24.23 1.60
C GLU A 601 -11.85 -22.81 2.22
N GLU A 602 -11.74 -21.71 1.44
CA GLU A 602 -11.87 -20.33 1.94
C GLU A 602 -13.02 -19.50 1.31
N GLU A 603 -13.90 -20.07 0.48
CA GLU A 603 -15.05 -19.32 -0.12
C GLU A 603 -16.45 -19.63 0.48
N GLU A 604 -16.62 -20.61 1.37
CA GLU A 604 -17.94 -20.97 1.96
C GLU A 604 -18.19 -20.52 3.42
N VAL A 605 -18.16 -19.21 3.72
CA VAL A 605 -18.82 -18.67 4.95
C VAL A 605 -19.46 -17.29 4.74
N TYR A 606 -20.41 -17.16 3.81
CA TYR A 606 -21.29 -15.97 3.73
C TYR A 606 -22.72 -16.30 3.22
N HIS A 607 -23.42 -17.22 3.88
CA HIS A 607 -24.87 -17.35 3.76
C HIS A 607 -25.52 -17.88 5.06
N ILE A 608 -26.12 -16.97 5.83
CA ILE A 608 -27.32 -17.05 6.71
C ILE A 608 -27.35 -15.78 7.56
#